data_AF-A0A897N895-F1
#
_entry.id   AF-A0A897N895-F1
#
_cell.length_a   1.000
_cell.length_b   1.000
_cell.length_c   1.000
_cell.angle_alpha   90.00
_cell.angle_beta   90.00
_cell.angle_gamma   90.00
#
_symmetry.space_group_name_H-M   'P 1'
#
loop_
_entity.id
_entity.type
_entity.pdbx_description
1 polymer ?
#
loop_
_entity_poly.entity_id
_entity_poly.type
_entity_poly.pdbx_seq_one_letter_code
_entity_poly.pdbx_strand_id
1 'polypeptide(L)'
;MAQSFQEVAVAEPDPEQALAIVFGLNSSEREAYERLCESDGPLSVQELSSELDCALTTAYRIVDSLETHDLVETSTIRDSTCQRSVYDAVDPAVVAQRMEARVDQVYTDCRDAIEAFAADPVADCGLFGADGESPVDRPES
;
A
#
# COMPACT_ATOMS: atom_id res chain seq x y z
N MET A 1 -1.44 13.42 1.13
CA MET A 1 -2.73 13.93 1.67
C MET A 1 -3.69 12.77 1.68
N ALA A 2 -4.31 12.44 2.82
CA ALA A 2 -5.26 11.33 2.89
C ALA A 2 -6.59 11.79 2.27
N GLN A 3 -7.03 11.11 1.21
CA GLN A 3 -8.32 11.37 0.59
C GLN A 3 -9.43 10.90 1.54
N SER A 4 -10.46 11.71 1.72
CA SER A 4 -11.61 11.36 2.56
C SER A 4 -12.42 10.24 1.89
N PHE A 5 -13.02 9.37 2.70
CA PHE A 5 -13.86 8.24 2.26
C PHE A 5 -14.94 8.63 1.22
N GLN A 6 -15.41 9.88 1.27
CA GLN A 6 -16.41 10.42 0.35
C GLN A 6 -15.86 10.70 -1.05
N GLU A 7 -14.56 10.96 -1.19
CA GLU A 7 -13.93 11.29 -2.47
C GLU A 7 -13.67 10.03 -3.33
N VAL A 8 -13.49 8.87 -2.69
CA VAL A 8 -13.33 7.57 -3.35
C VAL A 8 -14.67 6.92 -3.73
N ALA A 9 -15.76 7.25 -3.04
CA ALA A 9 -17.09 6.67 -3.29
C ALA A 9 -17.83 7.26 -4.51
N VAL A 10 -17.33 8.35 -5.11
CA VAL A 10 -18.05 9.16 -6.11
C VAL A 10 -17.62 8.87 -7.56
N ALA A 11 -16.53 8.12 -7.77
CA ALA A 11 -16.10 7.66 -9.09
C ALA A 11 -15.92 6.15 -9.06
N GLU A 12 -16.45 5.44 -10.05
CA GLU A 12 -16.10 4.04 -10.30
C GLU A 12 -14.59 4.00 -10.62
N PRO A 13 -13.73 3.44 -9.76
CA PRO A 13 -12.30 3.45 -10.01
C PRO A 13 -11.99 2.53 -11.19
N ASP A 14 -11.22 3.03 -12.16
CA ASP A 14 -10.63 2.19 -13.20
C ASP A 14 -9.71 1.12 -12.58
N PRO A 15 -9.43 -0.01 -13.27
CA PRO A 15 -8.65 -1.12 -12.71
C PRO A 15 -7.29 -0.70 -12.15
N GLU A 16 -6.60 0.19 -12.87
CA GLU A 16 -5.32 0.79 -12.47
C GLU A 16 -5.43 1.58 -11.15
N GLN A 17 -6.52 2.34 -11.00
CA GLN A 17 -6.82 3.11 -9.80
C GLN A 17 -7.16 2.19 -8.63
N ALA A 18 -7.92 1.12 -8.88
CA ALA A 18 -8.27 0.11 -7.89
C ALA A 18 -7.02 -0.59 -7.33
N LEU A 19 -6.07 -0.98 -8.18
CA LEU A 19 -4.79 -1.55 -7.77
C LEU A 19 -4.04 -0.61 -6.81
N ALA A 20 -3.92 0.66 -7.19
CA ALA A 20 -3.24 1.67 -6.40
C ALA A 20 -3.91 1.88 -5.04
N ILE A 21 -5.25 1.91 -4.98
CA ILE A 21 -6.00 2.06 -3.73
C ILE A 21 -5.80 0.85 -2.82
N VAL A 22 -5.93 -0.36 -3.35
CA VAL A 22 -5.91 -1.59 -2.55
C VAL A 22 -4.52 -1.88 -1.96
N PHE A 23 -3.47 -1.63 -2.73
CA PHE A 23 -2.09 -1.87 -2.27
C PHE A 23 -1.41 -0.62 -1.71
N GLY A 24 -1.97 0.58 -1.90
CA GLY A 24 -1.37 1.84 -1.48
C GLY A 24 -0.23 2.30 -2.39
N LEU A 25 -0.28 1.95 -3.67
CA LEU A 25 0.77 2.25 -4.63
C LEU A 25 0.72 3.71 -5.09
N ASN A 26 1.89 4.29 -5.31
CA ASN A 26 2.06 5.54 -6.03
C ASN A 26 2.02 5.33 -7.55
N SER A 27 2.00 6.44 -8.30
CA SER A 27 1.91 6.41 -9.77
C SER A 27 3.04 5.65 -10.44
N SER A 28 4.27 5.75 -9.91
CA SER A 28 5.45 5.08 -10.49
C SER A 28 5.48 3.59 -10.17
N GLU A 29 5.00 3.18 -9.00
CA GLU A 29 4.87 1.75 -8.65
C GLU A 29 3.83 1.06 -9.52
N ARG A 30 2.70 1.73 -9.75
CA ARG A 30 1.66 1.25 -10.64
C ARG A 30 2.16 1.11 -12.08
N GLU A 31 2.83 2.13 -12.61
CA GLU A 31 3.42 2.10 -13.95
C GLU A 31 4.48 1.00 -14.09
N ALA A 32 5.28 0.76 -13.05
CA ALA A 32 6.27 -0.32 -13.04
C ALA A 32 5.62 -1.71 -13.14
N TYR A 33 4.53 -1.95 -12.41
CA TYR A 33 3.80 -3.22 -12.51
C TYR A 33 3.16 -3.41 -13.89
N GLU A 34 2.58 -2.36 -14.46
CA GLU A 34 2.05 -2.38 -15.83
C GLU A 34 3.13 -2.73 -16.85
N ARG A 35 4.29 -2.07 -16.78
CA ARG A 35 5.42 -2.37 -17.67
C ARG A 35 5.95 -3.80 -17.54
N LEU A 36 5.91 -4.36 -16.34
CA LEU A 36 6.26 -5.77 -16.14
C LEU A 36 5.22 -6.71 -16.76
N CYS A 37 3.93 -6.36 -16.73
CA CYS A 37 2.87 -7.15 -17.37
C CYS A 37 2.93 -7.08 -18.90
N GLU A 38 3.33 -5.93 -19.46
CA GLU A 38 3.45 -5.72 -20.90
C GLU A 38 4.76 -6.25 -21.48
N SER A 39 5.75 -6.55 -20.64
CA SER A 39 7.02 -7.09 -21.08
C SER A 39 6.92 -8.56 -21.48
N ASP A 40 7.64 -8.95 -22.53
CA ASP A 40 7.74 -10.35 -22.98
C ASP A 40 8.58 -11.24 -22.03
N GLY A 41 8.98 -10.74 -20.86
CA GLY A 41 9.73 -11.50 -19.85
C GLY A 41 10.22 -10.67 -18.66
N PRO A 42 10.99 -11.30 -17.75
CA PRO A 42 11.37 -10.69 -16.49
C PRO A 42 12.41 -9.59 -16.70
N LEU A 43 12.20 -8.45 -16.03
CA LEU A 43 13.06 -7.27 -16.13
C LEU A 43 13.97 -7.14 -14.90
N SER A 44 15.22 -6.74 -15.12
CA SER A 44 16.10 -6.30 -14.03
C SER A 44 15.75 -4.88 -13.57
N VAL A 45 16.21 -4.48 -12.38
CA VAL A 45 16.06 -3.11 -11.87
C VAL A 45 16.64 -2.07 -12.83
N GLN A 46 17.69 -2.42 -13.57
CA GLN A 46 18.34 -1.54 -14.55
C GLN A 46 17.46 -1.31 -15.78
N GLU A 47 16.83 -2.38 -16.28
CA GLU A 47 15.86 -2.31 -17.37
C GLU A 47 14.63 -1.50 -16.93
N LEU A 48 14.07 -1.80 -15.75
CA LEU A 48 12.97 -1.01 -15.16
C LEU A 48 13.32 0.47 -15.01
N SER A 49 14.52 0.80 -14.52
CA SER A 49 14.94 2.19 -14.39
C SER A 49 14.98 2.93 -15.72
N SER A 50 15.32 2.22 -16.80
CA SER A 50 15.36 2.78 -18.16
C SER A 50 13.97 2.92 -18.76
N GLU A 51 13.10 1.92 -18.55
CA GLU A 51 11.72 1.92 -19.04
C GLU A 51 10.84 3.01 -18.39
N LEU A 52 11.10 3.30 -17.11
CA LEU A 52 10.40 4.30 -16.31
C LEU A 52 11.09 5.67 -16.34
N ASP A 53 12.19 5.82 -17.09
CA ASP A 53 13.04 7.03 -17.15
C ASP A 53 13.35 7.61 -15.75
N CYS A 54 13.74 6.74 -14.82
CA CYS A 54 13.93 7.11 -13.42
C CYS A 54 15.33 6.77 -12.89
N ALA A 55 15.70 7.38 -11.77
CA ALA A 55 16.96 7.06 -11.10
C ALA A 55 16.96 5.60 -10.62
N LEU A 56 18.12 4.93 -10.71
CA LEU A 56 18.26 3.53 -10.30
C LEU A 56 17.86 3.30 -8.83
N THR A 57 18.12 4.25 -7.94
CA THR A 57 17.68 4.20 -6.54
C THR A 57 16.16 4.23 -6.39
N THR A 58 15.47 4.96 -7.26
CA THR A 58 14.01 4.99 -7.33
C THR A 58 13.48 3.65 -7.83
N ALA A 59 14.08 3.08 -8.87
CA ALA A 59 13.71 1.76 -9.38
C ALA A 59 13.85 0.67 -8.30
N TYR A 60 14.94 0.67 -7.51
CA TYR A 60 15.08 -0.25 -6.38
C TYR A 60 13.96 -0.10 -5.35
N ARG A 61 13.57 1.12 -5.02
CA ARG A 61 12.47 1.37 -4.07
C ARG A 61 11.12 0.93 -4.60
N ILE A 62 10.89 1.14 -5.89
CA ILE A 62 9.65 0.69 -6.56
C ILE A 62 9.57 -0.83 -6.50
N VAL A 63 10.64 -1.52 -6.90
CA VAL A 63 10.68 -2.98 -6.89
C VAL A 63 10.51 -3.54 -5.47
N ASP A 64 11.18 -2.97 -4.47
CA ASP A 64 11.02 -3.35 -3.06
C ASP A 64 9.57 -3.21 -2.56
N SER A 65 8.88 -2.15 -2.99
CA SER A 65 7.46 -1.94 -2.71
C SER A 65 6.57 -2.98 -3.41
N LEU A 66 6.84 -3.28 -4.68
CA LEU A 66 6.12 -4.31 -5.42
C LEU A 66 6.34 -5.71 -4.82
N GLU A 67 7.56 -6.04 -4.39
CA GLU A 67 7.88 -7.29 -3.68
C GLU A 67 7.14 -7.37 -2.34
N THR A 68 7.11 -6.28 -1.58
CA THR A 68 6.39 -6.21 -0.29
C THR A 68 4.88 -6.45 -0.44
N HIS A 69 4.32 -6.12 -1.59
CA HIS A 69 2.92 -6.35 -1.92
C HIS A 69 2.66 -7.67 -2.67
N ASP A 70 3.68 -8.51 -2.82
CA ASP A 70 3.65 -9.75 -3.62
C ASP A 70 3.17 -9.52 -5.07
N LEU A 71 3.42 -8.34 -5.65
CA LEU A 71 3.01 -8.01 -7.02
C LEU A 71 4.01 -8.50 -8.07
N VAL A 72 5.22 -8.85 -7.65
CA VAL A 72 6.27 -9.35 -8.54
C VAL A 72 6.94 -10.59 -7.96
N GLU A 73 7.41 -11.47 -8.83
CA GLU A 73 8.22 -12.62 -8.45
C GLU A 73 9.69 -12.38 -8.78
N THR A 74 10.54 -12.54 -7.78
CA THR A 74 11.98 -12.35 -7.93
C THR A 74 12.67 -13.65 -8.33
N SER A 75 13.33 -13.61 -9.48
CA SER A 75 14.17 -14.69 -9.97
C SER A 75 15.61 -14.21 -10.11
N THR A 76 16.55 -15.13 -9.97
CA THR A 76 17.97 -14.79 -10.14
C THR A 76 18.52 -15.50 -11.36
N ILE A 77 18.93 -14.72 -12.36
CA ILE A 77 19.57 -15.26 -13.56
C ILE A 77 21.09 -15.22 -13.35
N ARG A 78 21.74 -16.35 -13.61
CA ARG A 78 23.19 -16.44 -13.69
C ARG A 78 23.59 -16.34 -15.15
N ASP A 79 24.24 -15.24 -15.49
CA ASP A 79 25.05 -15.19 -16.69
C ASP A 79 26.49 -15.58 -16.35
N SER A 80 27.24 -16.03 -17.35
CA SER A 80 28.57 -16.66 -17.24
C SER A 80 29.60 -15.88 -16.39
N THR A 81 29.39 -14.59 -16.15
CA THR A 81 30.24 -13.71 -15.34
C THR A 81 29.51 -12.89 -14.28
N CYS A 82 28.18 -12.91 -14.24
CA CYS A 82 27.39 -12.07 -13.32
C CYS A 82 26.09 -12.74 -12.88
N GLN A 83 25.71 -12.50 -11.63
CA GLN A 83 24.41 -12.85 -11.09
C GLN A 83 23.57 -11.58 -10.98
N ARG A 84 22.39 -11.55 -11.62
CA ARG A 84 21.45 -10.42 -11.52
C ARG A 84 20.06 -10.88 -11.10
N SER A 85 19.41 -10.08 -10.26
CA SER A 85 17.99 -10.24 -9.94
C SER A 85 17.15 -9.68 -11.07
N VAL A 86 16.12 -10.44 -11.43
CA VAL A 86 15.09 -10.05 -12.38
C VAL A 86 13.72 -10.28 -11.74
N TYR A 87 12.74 -9.52 -12.20
CA TYR A 87 11.42 -9.42 -11.61
C TYR A 87 10.40 -9.67 -12.70
N ASP A 88 9.46 -10.57 -12.43
CA ASP A 88 8.35 -10.89 -13.32
C ASP A 88 7.05 -10.42 -12.66
N ALA A 89 6.09 -9.92 -13.44
CA ALA A 89 4.80 -9.55 -12.89
C ALA A 89 4.04 -10.80 -12.45
N VAL A 90 3.48 -10.76 -11.24
CA VAL A 90 2.49 -11.77 -10.84
C VAL A 90 1.27 -11.62 -11.75
N ASP A 91 0.73 -12.76 -12.19
CA ASP A 91 -0.45 -12.82 -13.05
C ASP A 91 -1.58 -11.90 -12.56
N PRO A 92 -2.12 -11.01 -13.41
CA PRO A 92 -3.14 -10.05 -13.02
C PRO A 92 -4.41 -10.69 -12.43
N ALA A 93 -4.78 -11.91 -12.84
CA ALA A 93 -5.93 -12.61 -12.27
C ALA A 93 -5.64 -13.13 -10.85
N VAL A 94 -4.38 -13.46 -10.53
CA VAL A 94 -3.96 -13.74 -9.16
C VAL A 94 -3.98 -12.48 -8.32
N VAL A 95 -3.48 -11.36 -8.85
CA VAL A 95 -3.51 -10.06 -8.16
C VAL A 95 -4.95 -9.63 -7.88
N ALA A 96 -5.87 -9.78 -8.84
CA ALA A 96 -7.29 -9.47 -8.66
C ALA A 96 -7.93 -10.26 -7.50
N GLN A 97 -7.66 -11.57 -7.40
CA GLN A 97 -8.15 -12.38 -6.27
C GLN A 97 -7.62 -11.89 -4.92
N ARG A 98 -6.36 -11.45 -4.88
CA ARG A 98 -5.77 -10.86 -3.65
C ARG A 98 -6.40 -9.51 -3.32
N MET A 99 -6.74 -8.72 -4.33
CA MET A 99 -7.45 -7.46 -4.12
C MET A 99 -8.80 -7.70 -3.46
N GLU A 100 -9.58 -8.66 -3.97
CA GLU A 100 -10.87 -9.03 -3.39
C GLU A 100 -10.72 -9.46 -1.92
N ALA A 101 -9.78 -10.35 -1.62
CA ALA A 101 -9.53 -10.83 -0.26
C ALA A 101 -9.16 -9.68 0.70
N ARG A 102 -8.33 -8.72 0.24
CA ARG A 102 -7.93 -7.58 1.06
C ARG A 102 -9.08 -6.62 1.32
N VAL A 103 -9.92 -6.37 0.31
CA VAL A 103 -11.12 -5.55 0.46
C VAL A 103 -12.12 -6.19 1.43
N ASP A 104 -12.34 -7.50 1.31
CA ASP A 104 -13.25 -8.24 2.22
C ASP A 104 -12.75 -8.22 3.68
N GLN A 105 -11.44 -8.33 3.88
CA GLN A 105 -10.83 -8.21 5.20
C GLN A 105 -11.03 -6.81 5.79
N VAL A 106 -10.74 -5.76 5.02
CA VAL A 106 -10.92 -4.36 5.48
C VAL A 106 -12.40 -4.08 5.77
N TYR A 107 -13.32 -4.57 4.94
CA TYR A 107 -14.75 -4.45 5.19
C TYR A 107 -15.15 -5.15 6.50
N THR A 108 -14.65 -6.36 6.74
CA THR A 108 -14.88 -7.12 7.96
C THR A 108 -14.36 -6.35 9.18
N ASP A 109 -13.13 -5.86 9.13
CA ASP A 109 -12.52 -5.07 10.21
C ASP A 109 -13.33 -3.80 10.51
N CYS A 110 -13.79 -3.09 9.47
CA CYS A 110 -14.65 -1.92 9.63
C CYS A 110 -16.00 -2.28 10.26
N ARG A 111 -16.65 -3.37 9.82
CA ARG A 111 -17.90 -3.83 10.39
C ARG A 111 -17.73 -4.16 11.88
N ASP A 112 -16.71 -4.93 12.21
CA ASP A 112 -16.44 -5.35 13.59
C ASP A 112 -16.13 -4.12 14.48
N ALA A 113 -15.43 -3.11 13.96
CA ALA A 113 -15.21 -1.84 14.66
C ALA A 113 -16.51 -1.04 14.88
N ILE A 114 -17.42 -1.03 13.90
CA ILE A 114 -18.74 -0.39 14.02
C ILE A 114 -19.60 -1.11 15.07
N GLU A 115 -19.59 -2.44 15.07
CA GLU A 115 -20.29 -3.26 16.06
C GLU A 115 -19.73 -3.04 17.48
N ALA A 116 -18.39 -2.95 17.62
CA ALA A 116 -17.74 -2.63 18.88
C ALA A 116 -18.15 -1.24 19.41
N PHE A 117 -18.19 -0.23 18.53
CA PHE A 117 -18.66 1.11 18.89
C PHE A 117 -20.13 1.12 19.33
N ALA A 118 -20.98 0.34 18.66
CA ALA A 118 -22.39 0.21 19.04
C ALA A 118 -22.59 -0.49 20.40
N ALA A 119 -21.72 -1.45 20.73
CA ALA A 119 -21.76 -2.19 21.99
C ALA A 119 -21.21 -1.39 23.17
N ASP A 120 -20.19 -0.55 22.96
CA ASP A 120 -19.64 0.34 23.97
C ASP A 120 -19.22 1.70 23.34
N PRO A 121 -20.14 2.69 23.31
CA PRO A 121 -19.89 3.98 22.67
C PRO A 121 -18.94 4.90 23.46
N VAL A 122 -18.47 4.48 24.66
CA VAL A 122 -17.64 5.28 25.57
C VAL A 122 -16.40 4.50 26.05
N ALA A 123 -15.99 3.46 25.33
CA ALA A 123 -14.69 2.82 25.55
C ALA A 123 -13.62 3.62 24.80
N ASP A 124 -13.16 4.68 25.48
CA ASP A 124 -11.92 5.41 25.24
C ASP A 124 -11.92 6.43 24.08
N CYS A 125 -12.74 7.48 24.22
CA CYS A 125 -12.36 8.81 23.71
C CYS A 125 -11.22 9.43 24.55
N GLY A 126 -10.10 8.72 24.73
CA GLY A 126 -8.88 9.20 25.38
C GLY A 126 -7.88 9.85 24.42
N LEU A 127 -8.29 10.19 23.19
CA LEU A 127 -7.36 10.76 22.18
C LEU A 127 -7.17 12.29 22.25
N PHE A 128 -7.84 12.99 23.17
CA PHE A 128 -7.51 14.39 23.47
C PHE A 128 -7.71 14.67 24.97
N GLY A 129 -6.68 14.36 25.78
CA GLY A 129 -6.63 14.79 27.17
C GLY A 129 -6.62 16.32 27.25
N ALA A 130 -7.78 16.91 27.54
CA ALA A 130 -7.88 18.28 28.01
C ALA A 130 -7.67 18.30 29.53
N ASP A 131 -6.78 19.21 29.95
CA ASP A 131 -6.68 19.90 31.23
C ASP A 131 -6.93 19.13 32.54
N GLY A 132 -5.90 19.12 33.39
CA GLY A 132 -6.10 18.90 34.81
C GLY A 132 -4.83 18.84 35.64
N GLU A 133 -4.19 19.98 35.92
CA GLU A 133 -3.64 20.17 37.26
C GLU A 133 -3.53 21.66 37.64
N SER A 134 -4.55 22.14 38.36
CA SER A 134 -4.34 23.22 39.32
C SER A 134 -5.28 23.00 40.50
N PRO A 135 -4.73 22.66 41.67
CA PRO A 135 -5.34 22.99 42.93
C PRO A 135 -4.52 24.07 43.62
N VAL A 136 -5.21 25.19 43.87
CA VAL A 136 -4.87 26.24 44.82
C VAL A 136 -4.46 25.64 46.17
N ASP A 137 -3.30 26.04 46.69
CA ASP A 137 -2.94 25.87 48.10
C ASP A 137 -2.67 27.24 48.72
N ARG A 138 -3.62 27.70 49.53
CA ARG A 138 -3.42 28.52 50.74
C ARG A 138 -4.73 28.47 51.53
N PRO A 139 -4.67 28.27 52.86
CA PRO A 139 -4.52 29.43 53.73
C PRO A 139 -3.60 29.26 54.97
N GLU A 140 -3.03 30.41 55.34
CA GLU A 140 -2.67 30.97 56.66
C GLU A 140 -1.95 30.16 57.77
N SER A 141 -0.73 30.61 58.09
CA SER A 141 -0.33 31.12 59.42
C SER A 141 0.77 32.18 59.27
#